data_AF-A0A7Y5E1T5-F1
#
_entry.id   AF-A0A7Y5E1T5-F1
#
_cell.length_a   1.000
_cell.length_b   1.000
_cell.length_c   1.000
_cell.angle_alpha   90.00
_cell.angle_beta   90.00
_cell.angle_gamma   90.00
#
_symmetry.space_group_name_H-M   'P 1'
#
loop_
_entity.id
_entity.type
_entity.pdbx_description
1 polymer ?
#
loop_
_entity_poly.entity_id
_entity_poly.type
_entity_poly.pdbx_seq_one_letter_code
_entity_poly.pdbx_strand_id
1 'polypeptide(L)'
;MKDRVTVVGTMPPLPSGTRVRIRGLHVVDAKHGSQLKVLSATELGPSTLHGLEKYLGSGAVSGVGPKYAKRIVEAFGLATLRVLDEEPERLREVEGIGRRKADTIADSWQAHRAVRDVMVFLQAHGASAGLAMRIFKRYGQDAVRLLKEDPFRLSIDVWGVGFRTADRIASSLGIDAGSEARSRAVLVQ
;
A
#
# COMPACT_ATOMS: atom_id res chain seq x y z
N MET A 1 17.77 -25.82 -7.61
CA MET A 1 17.68 -24.66 -8.54
C MET A 1 16.44 -23.85 -8.14
N LYS A 2 16.56 -22.54 -7.91
CA LYS A 2 15.39 -21.70 -7.61
C LYS A 2 14.80 -21.23 -8.94
N ASP A 3 13.60 -21.69 -9.28
CA ASP A 3 12.83 -21.14 -10.40
C ASP A 3 12.59 -19.66 -10.14
N ARG A 4 13.32 -18.82 -10.88
CA ARG A 4 13.17 -17.36 -10.84
C ARG A 4 12.18 -16.98 -11.94
N VAL A 5 11.04 -16.43 -11.54
CA VAL A 5 10.06 -15.86 -12.47
C VAL A 5 10.31 -14.36 -12.58
N THR A 6 10.42 -13.85 -13.80
CA THR A 6 10.54 -12.40 -14.06
C THR A 6 9.17 -11.76 -13.92
N VAL A 7 9.06 -10.75 -13.06
CA VAL A 7 7.81 -10.04 -12.81
C VAL A 7 7.87 -8.67 -13.49
N VAL A 8 6.84 -8.36 -14.28
CA VAL A 8 6.76 -7.11 -15.07
C VAL A 8 5.46 -6.37 -14.81
N GLY A 9 5.50 -5.03 -14.87
CA GLY A 9 4.35 -4.15 -14.67
C GLY A 9 4.54 -3.14 -13.55
N THR A 10 3.47 -2.42 -13.21
CA THR A 10 3.50 -1.41 -12.14
C THR A 10 3.22 -2.07 -10.79
N MET A 11 4.13 -1.86 -9.85
CA MET A 11 3.98 -2.26 -8.45
C MET A 11 3.98 -1.00 -7.56
N PRO A 12 3.29 -1.02 -6.40
CA PRO A 12 3.48 0.03 -5.40
C PRO A 12 4.97 0.10 -4.99
N PRO A 13 5.41 1.19 -4.35
CA PRO A 13 6.75 1.25 -3.78
C PRO A 13 6.92 0.08 -2.80
N LEU A 14 7.80 -0.86 -3.13
CA LEU A 14 8.10 -2.02 -2.31
C LEU A 14 9.53 -1.85 -1.77
N PRO A 15 9.71 -1.65 -0.45
CA PRO A 15 11.02 -1.58 0.14
C PRO A 15 11.82 -2.88 -0.09
N SER A 16 13.13 -2.78 -0.24
CA SER A 16 13.98 -3.97 -0.38
C SER A 16 13.85 -4.88 0.84
N GLY A 17 13.74 -6.19 0.61
CA GLY A 17 13.53 -7.19 1.68
C GLY A 17 12.07 -7.44 2.04
N THR A 18 11.13 -6.68 1.45
CA THR A 18 9.70 -6.89 1.63
C THR A 18 9.24 -8.17 0.95
N ARG A 19 8.51 -9.02 1.69
CA ARG A 19 7.84 -10.18 1.10
C ARG A 19 6.52 -9.72 0.51
N VAL A 20 6.25 -10.11 -0.73
CA VAL A 20 5.01 -9.76 -1.42
C VAL A 20 4.35 -10.99 -1.99
N ARG A 21 3.02 -11.01 -1.94
CA ARG A 21 2.19 -11.91 -2.73
C ARG A 21 1.82 -11.19 -4.02
N ILE A 22 2.22 -11.76 -5.14
CA ILE A 22 1.92 -11.22 -6.48
C ILE A 22 0.85 -12.10 -7.12
N ARG A 23 -0.20 -11.47 -7.64
CA ARG A 23 -1.13 -12.10 -8.59
C ARG A 23 -0.94 -11.46 -9.95
N GLY A 24 -0.90 -12.28 -10.98
CA GLY A 24 -0.60 -11.83 -12.33
C GLY A 24 -1.02 -12.82 -13.39
N LEU A 25 -0.89 -12.40 -14.65
CA LEU A 25 -1.07 -13.25 -15.81
C LEU A 25 0.29 -13.75 -16.26
N HIS A 26 0.39 -15.04 -16.53
CA HIS A 26 1.58 -15.59 -17.18
C HIS A 26 1.55 -15.19 -18.66
N VAL A 27 2.62 -14.57 -19.13
CA VAL A 27 2.76 -14.08 -20.50
C VAL A 27 4.09 -14.59 -21.04
N VAL A 28 4.12 -14.98 -22.31
CA VAL A 28 5.35 -15.34 -22.99
C VAL A 28 5.68 -14.22 -23.95
N ASP A 29 6.76 -13.49 -23.66
CA ASP A 29 7.28 -12.46 -24.55
C ASP A 29 8.26 -13.10 -25.55
N ALA A 30 8.16 -12.72 -26.82
CA ALA A 30 8.98 -13.31 -27.89
C ALA A 30 10.48 -13.04 -27.74
N LYS A 31 10.87 -11.98 -27.03
CA LYS A 31 12.26 -11.56 -26.82
C LYS A 31 12.77 -11.92 -25.42
N HIS A 32 11.89 -11.91 -24.42
CA HIS A 32 12.26 -12.05 -23.00
C HIS A 32 11.77 -13.33 -22.33
N GLY A 33 11.03 -14.18 -23.05
CA GLY A 33 10.55 -15.46 -22.54
C GLY A 33 9.40 -15.32 -21.53
N SER A 34 9.32 -16.25 -20.59
CA SER A 34 8.21 -16.32 -19.63
C SER A 34 8.29 -15.21 -18.59
N GLN A 35 7.21 -14.44 -18.47
CA GLN A 35 7.06 -13.33 -17.55
C GLN A 35 5.72 -13.40 -16.83
N LEU A 36 5.68 -12.88 -15.61
CA LEU A 36 4.45 -12.67 -14.87
C LEU A 36 4.07 -11.18 -14.92
N LYS A 37 3.01 -10.85 -15.67
CA LYS A 37 2.46 -9.50 -15.72
C LYS A 37 1.62 -9.25 -14.47
N VAL A 38 2.05 -8.32 -13.62
CA VAL A 38 1.41 -8.01 -12.33
C VAL A 38 0.01 -7.44 -12.53
N LEU A 39 -0.97 -8.03 -11.85
CA LEU A 39 -2.32 -7.47 -11.67
C LEU A 39 -2.46 -6.85 -10.28
N SER A 40 -1.96 -7.54 -9.24
CA SER A 40 -1.89 -7.02 -7.88
C SER A 40 -0.62 -7.49 -7.17
N ALA A 41 -0.14 -6.66 -6.26
CA ALA A 41 0.96 -6.97 -5.36
C ALA A 41 0.53 -6.56 -3.95
N THR A 42 0.40 -7.54 -3.08
CA THR A 42 0.02 -7.33 -1.68
C THR A 42 1.22 -7.65 -0.82
N GLU A 43 1.61 -6.70 0.02
CA GLU A 43 2.67 -6.92 0.97
C GLU A 43 2.26 -7.94 2.04
N LEU A 44 3.12 -8.94 2.24
CA LEU A 44 2.98 -9.89 3.33
C LEU A 44 3.79 -9.37 4.50
N GLY A 45 3.09 -9.07 5.60
CA GLY A 45 3.73 -8.72 6.85
C GLY A 45 4.84 -9.74 7.22
N PRO A 46 5.96 -9.26 7.79
CA PRO A 46 6.97 -10.17 8.29
C PRO A 46 6.38 -11.04 9.41
N SER A 47 6.59 -12.35 9.30
CA SER A 47 6.14 -13.35 10.29
C SER A 47 7.31 -13.93 11.09
N THR A 48 8.49 -13.33 10.94
CA THR A 48 9.73 -13.74 11.59
C THR A 48 10.47 -12.51 12.08
N LEU A 49 11.27 -12.66 13.13
CA LEU A 49 12.09 -11.57 13.69
C LEU A 49 13.04 -10.99 12.63
N HIS A 50 13.75 -11.85 11.89
CA HIS A 50 14.63 -11.41 10.81
C HIS A 50 13.87 -10.65 9.70
N GLY A 51 12.63 -11.05 9.41
CA GLY A 51 11.77 -10.34 8.47
C GLY A 51 11.39 -8.95 8.98
N LEU A 52 11.08 -8.82 10.27
CA LEU A 52 10.75 -7.54 10.91
C LEU A 52 11.94 -6.59 10.87
N GLU A 53 13.14 -7.08 11.21
CA GLU A 53 14.36 -6.27 11.17
C GLU A 53 14.65 -5.74 9.76
N LYS A 54 14.56 -6.61 8.74
CA LYS A 54 14.76 -6.20 7.36
C LYS A 54 13.72 -5.20 6.90
N TYR A 55 12.45 -5.44 7.23
CA TYR A 55 11.36 -4.57 6.82
C TYR A 55 11.50 -3.18 7.46
N LEU A 56 11.73 -3.08 8.77
CA LEU A 56 11.93 -1.80 9.44
C LEU A 56 13.21 -1.09 8.98
N GLY A 57 14.29 -1.84 8.75
CA GLY A 57 15.58 -1.29 8.30
C GLY A 57 15.66 -0.99 6.80
N SER A 58 14.62 -1.28 6.02
CA SER A 58 14.58 -1.11 4.56
C SER A 58 14.48 0.34 4.09
N GLY A 59 14.26 1.28 5.02
CA GLY A 59 13.95 2.69 4.71
C GLY A 59 12.46 2.98 4.57
N ALA A 60 11.58 2.01 4.79
CA ALA A 60 10.13 2.21 4.83
C ALA A 60 9.68 3.15 5.96
N VAL A 61 10.42 3.17 7.07
CA VAL A 61 10.14 3.98 8.25
C VAL A 61 11.30 4.94 8.47
N SER A 62 11.04 6.23 8.30
CA SER A 62 12.02 7.28 8.53
C SER A 62 12.54 7.24 9.96
N GLY A 63 13.85 7.43 10.13
CA GLY A 63 14.50 7.36 11.42
C GLY A 63 14.86 5.95 11.90
N VAL A 64 14.46 4.89 11.18
CA VAL A 64 14.80 3.49 11.48
C VAL A 64 15.80 2.93 10.46
N GLY A 65 17.08 2.99 10.79
CA GLY A 65 18.12 2.25 10.06
C GLY A 65 18.28 0.81 10.58
N PRO A 66 19.10 -0.03 9.93
CA PRO A 66 19.30 -1.44 10.32
C PRO A 66 19.64 -1.65 11.80
N LYS A 67 20.43 -0.75 12.38
CA LYS A 67 20.80 -0.80 13.81
C LYS A 67 19.59 -0.59 14.73
N TYR A 68 18.74 0.40 14.43
CA TYR A 68 17.55 0.66 15.24
C TYR A 68 16.48 -0.41 14.99
N ALA A 69 16.33 -0.88 13.76
CA ALA A 69 15.43 -1.99 13.43
C ALA A 69 15.73 -3.22 14.28
N LYS A 70 17.02 -3.60 14.38
CA LYS A 70 17.46 -4.69 15.25
C LYS A 70 17.07 -4.46 16.72
N ARG A 71 17.37 -3.29 17.29
CA ARG A 71 17.06 -2.98 18.70
C ARG A 71 15.57 -2.97 19.00
N ILE A 72 14.76 -2.42 18.09
CA ILE A 72 13.30 -2.40 18.23
C ILE A 72 12.75 -3.83 18.24
N VAL A 73 13.22 -4.69 17.32
CA VAL A 73 12.79 -6.08 17.25
C VAL A 73 13.34 -6.91 18.42
N GLU A 74 14.53 -6.62 18.92
CA GLU A 74 15.06 -7.24 20.15
C GLU A 74 14.21 -6.88 21.37
N ALA A 75 13.72 -5.64 21.47
CA ALA A 75 12.89 -5.19 22.58
C ALA A 75 11.46 -5.76 22.55
N PHE A 76 10.82 -5.79 21.37
CA PHE A 76 9.39 -6.12 21.25
C PHE A 76 9.10 -7.45 20.55
N GLY A 77 10.10 -8.09 19.95
CA GLY A 77 9.96 -9.36 19.25
C GLY A 77 8.89 -9.31 18.15
N LEU A 78 8.05 -10.34 18.09
CA LEU A 78 6.93 -10.41 17.13
C LEU A 78 5.82 -9.38 17.41
N ALA A 79 5.80 -8.77 18.59
CA ALA A 79 4.84 -7.71 18.92
C ALA A 79 5.25 -6.34 18.34
N THR A 80 6.42 -6.22 17.69
CA THR A 80 6.93 -4.95 17.17
C THR A 80 5.92 -4.14 16.35
N LEU A 81 5.21 -4.78 15.41
CA LEU A 81 4.23 -4.07 14.59
C LEU A 81 3.04 -3.56 15.42
N ARG A 82 2.56 -4.39 16.35
CA ARG A 82 1.49 -4.03 17.28
C ARG A 82 1.89 -2.85 18.15
N VAL A 83 3.12 -2.84 18.67
CA VAL A 83 3.65 -1.71 19.47
C VAL A 83 3.71 -0.44 18.63
N LEU A 84 4.19 -0.51 17.38
CA LEU A 84 4.19 0.64 16.48
C LEU A 84 2.78 1.15 16.14
N ASP A 85 1.79 0.26 16.11
CA ASP A 85 0.39 0.58 15.79
C ASP A 85 -0.41 1.11 16.99
N GLU A 86 -0.23 0.54 18.17
CA GLU A 86 -1.12 0.70 19.33
C GLU A 86 -0.45 1.42 20.50
N GLU A 87 0.86 1.21 20.70
CA GLU A 87 1.62 1.66 21.88
C GLU A 87 2.94 2.35 21.47
N PRO A 88 2.95 3.31 20.51
CA PRO A 88 4.20 3.85 19.95
C PRO A 88 5.08 4.58 20.98
N GLU A 89 4.51 5.05 22.08
CA GLU A 89 5.24 5.64 23.22
C GLU A 89 6.27 4.68 23.82
N ARG A 90 6.02 3.37 23.72
CA ARG A 90 6.94 2.33 24.21
C ARG A 90 8.23 2.24 23.41
N LEU A 91 8.31 2.85 22.23
CA LEU A 91 9.58 3.00 21.51
C LEU A 91 10.68 3.63 22.37
N ARG A 92 10.31 4.39 23.42
CA ARG A 92 11.25 4.96 24.40
C ARG A 92 11.88 3.93 25.35
N GLU A 93 11.33 2.73 25.45
CA GLU A 93 11.94 1.58 26.16
C GLU A 93 13.17 1.06 25.42
N VAL A 94 13.26 1.31 24.11
CA VAL A 94 14.39 0.88 23.28
C VAL A 94 15.58 1.80 23.53
N GLU A 95 16.69 1.20 23.95
CA GLU A 95 17.92 1.92 24.22
C GLU A 95 18.33 2.78 23.01
N GLY A 96 18.70 4.04 23.25
CA GLY A 96 19.07 5.01 22.21
C GLY A 96 17.89 5.63 21.42
N ILE A 97 16.64 5.27 21.71
CA ILE A 97 15.45 5.94 21.17
C ILE A 97 14.91 6.93 22.21
N GLY A 98 15.33 8.19 22.10
CA GLY A 98 14.77 9.30 22.88
C GLY A 98 13.44 9.80 22.31
N ARG A 99 12.72 10.64 23.06
CA ARG A 99 11.39 11.17 22.71
C ARG A 99 11.27 11.66 21.26
N ARG A 100 12.14 12.58 20.82
CA ARG A 100 12.10 13.12 19.44
C ARG A 100 12.18 12.04 18.36
N LYS A 101 12.98 11.01 18.60
CA LYS A 101 13.17 9.91 17.65
C LYS A 101 11.99 8.94 17.70
N ALA A 102 11.44 8.66 18.88
CA ALA A 102 10.19 7.91 19.01
C ALA A 102 9.06 8.60 18.23
N ASP A 103 8.88 9.90 18.43
CA ASP A 103 7.88 10.72 17.73
C ASP A 103 8.07 10.61 16.20
N THR A 104 9.30 10.80 15.70
CA THR A 104 9.61 10.68 14.26
C THR A 104 9.29 9.29 13.69
N ILE A 105 9.63 8.24 14.42
CA ILE A 105 9.39 6.85 13.99
C ILE A 105 7.89 6.57 13.96
N ALA A 106 7.16 6.99 14.99
CA ALA A 106 5.71 6.82 15.10
C ALA A 106 4.97 7.55 13.96
N ASP A 107 5.32 8.82 13.72
CA ASP A 107 4.72 9.60 12.63
C ASP A 107 4.99 8.97 11.26
N SER A 108 6.23 8.53 11.02
CA SER A 108 6.58 7.85 9.78
C SER A 108 5.88 6.51 9.63
N TRP A 109 5.71 5.76 10.73
CA TRP A 109 4.99 4.49 10.74
C TRP A 109 3.52 4.69 10.37
N GLN A 110 2.85 5.64 11.02
CA GLN A 110 1.45 5.98 10.76
C GLN A 110 1.25 6.45 9.31
N ALA A 111 2.14 7.31 8.81
CA ALA A 111 2.09 7.76 7.41
C ALA A 111 2.22 6.58 6.42
N HIS A 112 3.17 5.68 6.66
CA HIS A 112 3.39 4.50 5.82
C HIS A 112 2.19 3.53 5.87
N ARG A 113 1.60 3.33 7.06
CA ARG A 113 0.39 2.51 7.23
C ARG A 113 -0.79 3.10 6.48
N ALA A 114 -1.02 4.41 6.59
CA ALA A 114 -2.12 5.06 5.87
C ALA A 114 -1.99 4.87 4.34
N VAL A 115 -0.77 4.94 3.79
CA VAL A 115 -0.53 4.62 2.37
C VAL A 115 -0.93 3.18 2.07
N ARG A 116 -0.47 2.22 2.89
CA ARG A 116 -0.78 0.80 2.72
C ARG A 116 -2.27 0.54 2.77
N ASP A 117 -2.98 1.10 3.75
CA ASP A 117 -4.41 0.88 3.95
C ASP A 117 -5.22 1.42 2.76
N VAL A 118 -4.84 2.59 2.23
CA VAL A 118 -5.42 3.11 0.98
C VAL A 118 -5.16 2.16 -0.19
N MET A 119 -3.93 1.67 -0.36
CA MET A 119 -3.59 0.76 -1.46
C MET A 119 -4.37 -0.55 -1.37
N VAL A 120 -4.47 -1.14 -0.18
CA VAL A 120 -5.23 -2.37 0.08
C VAL A 120 -6.71 -2.15 -0.21
N PHE A 121 -7.27 -1.04 0.27
CA PHE A 121 -8.67 -0.67 0.02
C PHE A 121 -8.95 -0.56 -1.48
N LEU A 122 -8.16 0.21 -2.22
CA LEU A 122 -8.37 0.43 -3.65
C LEU A 122 -8.25 -0.89 -4.44
N GLN A 123 -7.28 -1.74 -4.10
CA GLN A 123 -7.11 -3.03 -4.75
C GLN A 123 -8.26 -4.00 -4.43
N ALA A 124 -8.76 -4.02 -3.20
CA ALA A 124 -9.94 -4.79 -2.82
C ALA A 124 -11.18 -4.39 -3.61
N HIS A 125 -11.26 -3.11 -4.02
CA HIS A 125 -12.35 -2.55 -4.81
C HIS A 125 -12.09 -2.59 -6.33
N GLY A 126 -11.10 -3.38 -6.78
CA GLY A 126 -10.86 -3.68 -8.19
C GLY A 126 -9.93 -2.70 -8.92
N ALA A 127 -9.23 -1.82 -8.19
CA ALA A 127 -8.17 -1.02 -8.78
C ALA A 127 -6.90 -1.86 -9.00
N SER A 128 -6.30 -1.77 -10.18
CA SER A 128 -4.95 -2.31 -10.38
C SER A 128 -3.92 -1.54 -9.55
N ALA A 129 -2.76 -2.14 -9.27
CA ALA A 129 -1.70 -1.48 -8.51
C ALA A 129 -1.31 -0.09 -9.07
N GLY A 130 -1.17 0.02 -10.40
CA GLY A 130 -0.88 1.30 -11.05
C GLY A 130 -2.03 2.32 -10.98
N LEU A 131 -3.29 1.86 -10.97
CA LEU A 131 -4.43 2.73 -10.72
C LEU A 131 -4.46 3.22 -9.27
N ALA A 132 -4.28 2.32 -8.30
CA ALA A 132 -4.25 2.66 -6.89
C ALA A 132 -3.15 3.69 -6.59
N MET A 133 -1.97 3.55 -7.21
CA MET A 133 -0.90 4.55 -7.12
C MET A 133 -1.30 5.94 -7.65
N ARG A 134 -1.97 6.01 -8.80
CA ARG A 134 -2.41 7.31 -9.37
C ARG A 134 -3.46 7.97 -8.48
N ILE A 135 -4.40 7.18 -7.96
CA ILE A 135 -5.43 7.66 -7.02
C ILE A 135 -4.78 8.19 -5.74
N PHE A 136 -3.86 7.41 -5.15
CA PHE A 136 -3.14 7.84 -3.96
C PHE A 136 -2.29 9.09 -4.22
N LYS A 137 -1.63 9.20 -5.38
CA LYS A 137 -0.87 10.41 -5.74
C LYS A 137 -1.75 11.66 -5.83
N ARG A 138 -3.03 11.50 -6.21
CA ARG A 138 -3.99 12.60 -6.35
C ARG A 138 -4.65 12.99 -5.02
N TYR A 139 -5.02 12.01 -4.19
CA TYR A 139 -5.84 12.23 -3.00
C TYR A 139 -5.13 11.94 -1.67
N GLY A 140 -3.95 11.33 -1.69
CA GLY A 140 -3.21 10.95 -0.49
C GLY A 140 -4.03 10.03 0.44
N GLN A 141 -4.00 10.35 1.73
CA GLN A 141 -4.72 9.61 2.78
C GLN A 141 -6.24 9.80 2.69
N ASP A 142 -6.71 10.89 2.09
CA ASP A 142 -8.14 11.16 1.89
C ASP A 142 -8.80 10.31 0.80
N ALA A 143 -8.01 9.55 0.02
CA ALA A 143 -8.51 8.77 -1.10
C ALA A 143 -9.72 7.90 -0.73
N VAL A 144 -9.68 7.19 0.41
CA VAL A 144 -10.78 6.31 0.83
C VAL A 144 -12.05 7.13 1.11
N ARG A 145 -11.92 8.26 1.82
CA ARG A 145 -13.04 9.12 2.18
C ARG A 145 -13.68 9.75 0.94
N LEU A 146 -12.86 10.37 0.09
CA LEU A 146 -13.33 11.03 -1.13
C LEU A 146 -14.02 10.07 -2.09
N LEU A 147 -13.55 8.82 -2.19
CA LEU A 147 -14.19 7.82 -3.04
C LEU A 147 -15.48 7.26 -2.48
N LYS A 148 -15.65 7.24 -1.16
CA LYS A 148 -16.94 6.92 -0.54
C LYS A 148 -17.97 8.03 -0.73
N GLU A 149 -17.52 9.28 -0.73
CA GLU A 149 -18.37 10.46 -0.98
C GLU A 149 -18.78 10.56 -2.45
N ASP A 150 -17.81 10.46 -3.37
CA ASP A 150 -18.07 10.53 -4.82
C ASP A 150 -16.96 9.78 -5.60
N PRO A 151 -17.19 8.51 -5.98
CA PRO A 151 -16.23 7.74 -6.76
C PRO A 151 -16.13 8.19 -8.22
N PHE A 152 -17.12 8.93 -8.76
CA PHE A 152 -17.09 9.42 -10.14
C PHE A 152 -16.11 10.57 -10.34
N ARG A 153 -15.67 11.22 -9.25
CA ARG A 153 -14.53 12.15 -9.29
C ARG A 153 -13.29 11.51 -9.90
N LEU A 154 -13.12 10.20 -9.77
CA LEU A 154 -12.01 9.48 -10.41
C LEU A 154 -11.92 9.76 -11.91
N SER A 155 -13.05 9.82 -12.62
CA SER A 155 -13.05 10.08 -14.07
C SER A 155 -12.72 11.51 -14.46
N ILE A 156 -12.73 12.43 -13.50
CA ILE A 156 -12.44 13.86 -13.70
C ILE A 156 -11.01 14.16 -13.24
N ASP A 157 -10.67 13.72 -12.04
CA ASP A 157 -9.45 14.09 -11.32
C ASP A 157 -8.24 13.19 -11.62
N VAL A 158 -8.45 11.96 -12.12
CA VAL A 158 -7.38 10.98 -12.32
C VAL A 158 -7.23 10.65 -13.80
N TRP A 159 -6.17 11.19 -14.41
CA TRP A 159 -5.87 10.95 -15.83
C TRP A 159 -5.79 9.46 -16.15
N GLY A 160 -6.47 9.05 -17.23
CA GLY A 160 -6.54 7.66 -17.69
C GLY A 160 -7.48 6.77 -16.86
N VAL A 161 -8.41 7.37 -16.12
CA VAL A 161 -9.56 6.69 -15.52
C VAL A 161 -10.82 7.14 -16.25
N GLY A 162 -11.44 6.25 -17.02
CA GLY A 162 -12.73 6.52 -17.66
C GLY A 162 -13.91 6.15 -16.77
N PHE A 163 -15.11 6.59 -17.14
CA PHE A 163 -16.37 6.32 -16.43
C PHE A 163 -16.52 4.83 -16.06
N ARG A 164 -16.27 3.89 -16.99
CA ARG A 164 -16.40 2.44 -16.71
C ARG A 164 -15.50 1.94 -15.57
N THR A 165 -14.36 2.57 -15.35
CA THR A 165 -13.45 2.18 -14.25
C THR A 165 -13.89 2.83 -12.94
N ALA A 166 -14.32 4.09 -12.99
CA ALA A 166 -14.93 4.76 -11.83
C ALA A 166 -16.20 4.03 -11.37
N ASP A 167 -17.05 3.63 -12.32
CA ASP A 167 -18.30 2.92 -12.08
C ASP A 167 -18.09 1.52 -11.48
N ARG A 168 -17.03 0.82 -11.88
CA ARG A 168 -16.64 -0.48 -11.28
C ARG A 168 -16.23 -0.31 -9.81
N ILE A 169 -15.48 0.73 -9.50
CA ILE A 169 -15.08 1.07 -8.13
C ILE A 169 -16.31 1.53 -7.33
N ALA A 170 -17.18 2.35 -7.91
CA ALA A 170 -18.44 2.77 -7.28
C ALA A 170 -19.33 1.58 -6.93
N SER A 171 -19.48 0.63 -7.87
CA SER A 171 -20.28 -0.57 -7.67
C SER A 171 -19.70 -1.47 -6.58
N SER A 172 -18.37 -1.64 -6.52
CA SER A 172 -17.73 -2.43 -5.46
C SER A 172 -17.82 -1.77 -4.07
N LEU A 173 -17.96 -0.44 -4.03
CA LEU A 173 -18.22 0.34 -2.80
C LEU A 173 -19.68 0.26 -2.34
N GLY A 174 -20.56 -0.41 -3.10
CA GLY A 174 -21.99 -0.54 -2.77
C GLY A 174 -22.81 0.69 -3.12
N ILE A 175 -22.31 1.58 -4.00
CA ILE A 175 -23.09 2.72 -4.48
C ILE A 175 -24.10 2.22 -5.52
N ASP A 176 -25.39 2.37 -5.18
CA ASP A 176 -26.51 1.91 -6.00
C ASP A 176 -26.57 2.64 -7.36
N ALA A 177 -27.03 1.90 -8.36
CA ALA A 177 -27.22 2.34 -9.72
C ALA A 177 -28.20 3.52 -9.88
N GLY A 178 -29.07 3.75 -8.90
CA GLY A 178 -30.02 4.86 -8.87
C GLY A 178 -29.57 6.10 -8.08
N SER A 179 -28.34 6.14 -7.55
CA SER A 179 -27.89 7.31 -6.76
C SER A 179 -27.71 8.56 -7.64
N GLU A 180 -28.12 9.74 -7.14
CA GLU A 180 -27.96 11.02 -7.86
C GLU A 180 -26.52 11.28 -8.34
N ALA A 181 -25.52 10.74 -7.64
CA ALA A 181 -24.11 10.82 -8.02
C ALA A 181 -23.84 10.18 -9.39
N ARG A 182 -24.47 9.03 -9.69
CA ARG A 182 -24.34 8.34 -10.98
C ARG A 182 -25.07 9.11 -12.10
N SER A 183 -26.22 9.72 -11.80
CA SER A 183 -27.00 10.53 -12.76
C SER A 183 -26.30 11.84 -13.14
N ARG A 184 -25.63 12.52 -12.19
CA ARG A 184 -24.85 13.75 -12.48
C ARG A 184 -23.62 13.47 -13.33
N ALA A 185 -22.95 12.33 -13.12
CA ALA A 185 -21.75 11.96 -13.89
C ALA A 185 -22.05 11.69 -15.37
N VAL A 186 -23.25 11.22 -15.71
CA VAL A 186 -23.68 10.96 -17.10
C VAL A 186 -23.93 12.25 -17.89
N LEU A 187 -24.30 13.35 -17.23
CA LEU A 187 -24.67 14.61 -17.89
C LEU A 187 -23.48 15.56 -18.18
N VAL A 188 -22.29 15.28 -17.62
CA VAL A 188 -21.13 16.19 -17.68
C VAL A 188 -20.00 15.65 -18.59
N GLN A 189 -20.25 14.57 -19.34
CA GLN A 189 -19.29 13.99 -20.29
C GLN A 189 -19.58 14.37 -21.75
#